data_AF-A0A0A1XN62-F1
#
_entry.id   AF-A0A0A1XN62-F1
#
_cell.length_a   1.000
_cell.length_b   1.000
_cell.length_c   1.000
_cell.angle_alpha   90.00
_cell.angle_beta   90.00
_cell.angle_gamma   90.00
#
_symmetry.space_group_name_H-M   'P 1'
#
loop_
_entity.id
_entity.type
_entity.pdbx_description
1 polymer ?
#
loop_
_entity_poly.entity_id
_entity_poly.type
_entity_poly.pdbx_seq_one_letter_code
_entity_poly.pdbx_strand_id
1 'polypeptide(L)'
;MVRSWLSSSELYSTQLGPENKKNLQVENRRNTIREKTYQDRLNYLIKWLEDIPKLESHYRRQYTNKLYFQSEFKSYANVYEVYSRDCKSHNANDIAPISFPNFMKFLNTNNLSIFKPRNDMCNTCISFESKNISVEQYDVHRKDIREMREEKNNDIESTKAGLCSLLCMDMQAVKLIPQSKANASYYKMKLQVHNFTIYNVITHKSDNYVWDETEGSLVASTFATIVIKHIKKEILNTPNIHHFIIYSDGCFYQNRNAVLSNALISFCVVNHITIEHKYLVVGHTQMECDSTHSLIQRKMNNKQINLPSQLVQLMKDARKNPYPLVVHHLQHSYFLDYENLPKRYSSIRPGNKVGDPTVNMIRALAYDTTGSIYYKTCFKDEYQLLPKRTTRNFEIQQPNLLHPQRLTISKKKWQHLQDLKALIPADCHYFYDNIPFE
;
A
#
# COMPACT_ATOMS: atom_id res chain seq x y z
N MET A 1 32.22 55.97 -13.52
CA MET A 1 32.63 57.27 -14.10
C MET A 1 31.63 57.57 -15.21
N VAL A 2 31.10 58.81 -15.35
CA VAL A 2 29.99 59.20 -16.29
C VAL A 2 28.63 58.57 -15.82
N ARG A 3 27.57 59.31 -15.42
CA ARG A 3 26.61 60.23 -16.13
C ARG A 3 25.74 59.50 -17.17
N SER A 4 24.49 59.86 -17.52
CA SER A 4 23.44 60.80 -17.02
C SER A 4 22.12 60.41 -17.75
N TRP A 5 20.87 60.75 -17.36
CA TRP A 5 20.26 61.39 -16.17
C TRP A 5 18.74 61.00 -16.13
N LEU A 6 17.93 61.59 -15.25
CA LEU A 6 16.45 61.56 -15.34
C LEU A 6 15.92 62.80 -16.08
N SER A 7 14.78 62.68 -16.77
CA SER A 7 13.91 63.83 -17.10
C SER A 7 12.46 63.37 -17.27
N SER A 8 11.51 64.27 -16.98
CA SER A 8 10.06 64.00 -16.93
C SER A 8 9.31 64.75 -18.04
N SER A 9 7.96 64.70 -17.99
CA SER A 9 6.98 65.36 -18.87
C SER A 9 6.72 64.65 -20.21
N GLU A 10 5.53 64.73 -20.83
CA GLU A 10 4.31 65.43 -20.39
C GLU A 10 3.02 64.72 -20.87
N LEU A 11 1.85 65.23 -20.49
CA LEU A 11 0.55 64.64 -20.84
C LEU A 11 0.23 64.80 -22.34
N TYR A 12 -0.21 63.72 -22.98
CA TYR A 12 -1.13 63.78 -24.11
C TYR A 12 -2.37 62.93 -23.85
N SER A 13 -3.44 63.60 -23.44
CA SER A 13 -4.78 63.03 -23.25
C SER A 13 -5.48 62.84 -24.59
N THR A 14 -5.01 61.88 -25.40
CA THR A 14 -5.66 61.49 -26.65
C THR A 14 -7.09 61.00 -26.38
N GLN A 15 -8.07 61.84 -26.70
CA GLN A 15 -9.48 61.49 -26.58
C GLN A 15 -9.81 60.34 -27.54
N LEU A 16 -9.90 59.12 -26.99
CA LEU A 16 -10.32 57.94 -27.75
C LEU A 16 -11.74 58.13 -28.30
N GLY A 17 -11.82 58.30 -29.62
CA GLY A 17 -13.08 58.38 -30.37
C GLY A 17 -14.00 57.19 -30.11
N PRO A 18 -15.32 57.34 -30.36
CA PRO A 18 -16.34 56.41 -29.88
C PRO A 18 -16.20 54.97 -30.40
N GLU A 19 -15.46 54.73 -31.48
CA GLU A 19 -15.24 53.40 -32.06
C GLU A 19 -14.34 52.51 -31.20
N ASN A 20 -13.24 53.06 -30.65
CA ASN A 20 -12.30 52.25 -29.84
C ASN A 20 -12.92 51.76 -28.52
N LYS A 21 -13.90 52.49 -27.97
CA LYS A 21 -14.64 52.04 -26.78
C LYS A 21 -15.50 50.79 -27.08
N LYS A 22 -16.04 50.64 -28.30
CA LYS A 22 -16.77 49.42 -28.70
C LYS A 22 -15.84 48.22 -28.78
N ASN A 23 -14.66 48.36 -29.39
CA ASN A 23 -13.69 47.26 -29.50
C ASN A 23 -13.18 46.81 -28.12
N LEU A 24 -12.76 47.74 -27.25
CA LEU A 24 -12.35 47.43 -25.87
C LEU A 24 -13.46 46.78 -25.03
N GLN A 25 -14.72 47.19 -25.21
CA GLN A 25 -15.85 46.52 -24.54
C GLN A 25 -16.11 45.11 -25.11
N VAL A 26 -16.06 44.94 -26.43
CA VAL A 26 -16.22 43.62 -27.08
C VAL A 26 -15.09 42.67 -26.69
N GLU A 27 -13.86 43.14 -26.57
CA GLU A 27 -12.69 42.34 -26.20
C GLU A 27 -12.71 41.93 -24.73
N ASN A 28 -13.00 42.86 -23.80
CA ASN A 28 -13.23 42.52 -22.39
C ASN A 28 -14.44 41.59 -22.19
N ARG A 29 -15.51 41.76 -22.97
CA ARG A 29 -16.69 40.88 -22.94
C ARG A 29 -16.37 39.49 -23.53
N ARG A 30 -15.51 39.39 -24.55
CA ARG A 30 -15.00 38.12 -25.08
C ARG A 30 -14.07 37.41 -24.09
N ASN A 31 -13.20 38.14 -23.40
CA ASN A 31 -12.30 37.56 -22.39
C ASN A 31 -13.08 37.06 -21.18
N THR A 32 -13.99 37.86 -20.61
CA THR A 32 -14.84 37.41 -19.48
C THR A 32 -15.77 36.25 -19.85
N ILE A 33 -16.29 36.18 -21.09
CA ILE A 33 -17.03 35.00 -21.59
C ILE A 33 -16.12 33.78 -21.73
N ARG A 34 -14.90 33.92 -22.26
CA ARG A 34 -13.91 32.82 -22.35
C ARG A 34 -13.48 32.32 -20.98
N GLU A 35 -13.22 33.21 -20.03
CA GLU A 35 -12.88 32.89 -18.64
C GLU A 35 -14.03 32.16 -17.97
N LYS A 36 -15.26 32.67 -18.04
CA LYS A 36 -16.45 31.99 -17.50
C LYS A 36 -16.62 30.60 -18.12
N THR A 37 -16.51 30.48 -19.45
CA THR A 37 -16.60 29.20 -20.17
C THR A 37 -15.50 28.22 -19.77
N TYR A 38 -14.30 28.70 -19.40
CA TYR A 38 -13.22 27.88 -18.85
C TYR A 38 -13.50 27.44 -17.41
N GLN A 39 -14.02 28.33 -16.56
CA GLN A 39 -14.42 28.01 -15.19
C GLN A 39 -15.58 27.01 -15.15
N ASP A 40 -16.58 27.14 -16.03
CA ASP A 40 -17.69 26.19 -16.13
C ASP A 40 -17.19 24.76 -16.47
N ARG A 41 -16.21 24.64 -17.37
CA ARG A 41 -15.54 23.37 -17.69
C ARG A 41 -14.65 22.85 -16.55
N LEU A 42 -14.06 23.75 -15.76
CA LEU A 42 -13.21 23.40 -14.61
C LEU A 42 -14.06 22.91 -13.44
N ASN A 43 -15.19 23.55 -13.18
CA ASN A 43 -16.20 23.12 -12.22
C ASN A 43 -16.78 21.75 -12.60
N TYR A 44 -17.02 21.51 -13.90
CA TYR A 44 -17.40 20.17 -14.38
C TYR A 44 -16.30 19.14 -14.13
N LEU A 45 -15.03 19.46 -14.41
CA LEU A 45 -13.89 18.57 -14.12
C LEU A 45 -13.74 18.28 -12.62
N ILE A 46 -13.92 19.28 -11.74
CA ILE A 46 -13.90 19.11 -10.29
C ILE A 46 -14.97 18.09 -9.87
N LYS A 47 -16.25 18.35 -10.22
CA LYS A 47 -17.37 17.48 -9.87
C LYS A 47 -17.18 16.06 -10.41
N TRP A 48 -16.79 15.93 -11.68
CA TRP A 48 -16.51 14.63 -12.31
C TRP A 48 -15.42 13.84 -11.58
N LEU A 49 -14.37 14.53 -11.10
CA LEU A 49 -13.33 13.91 -10.28
C LEU A 49 -13.79 13.60 -8.85
N GLU A 50 -14.71 14.35 -8.26
CA GLU A 50 -15.34 14.04 -6.97
C GLU A 50 -16.18 12.77 -7.04
N ASP A 51 -16.98 12.61 -8.11
CA ASP A 51 -17.82 11.44 -8.38
C ASP A 51 -17.00 10.15 -8.57
N ILE A 52 -15.76 10.24 -9.08
CA ILE A 52 -14.88 9.08 -9.21
C ILE A 52 -14.39 8.55 -7.85
N PRO A 53 -14.56 7.25 -7.57
CA PRO A 53 -13.98 6.55 -6.42
C PRO A 53 -12.45 6.68 -6.27
N LYS A 54 -12.00 6.91 -5.03
CA LYS A 54 -10.59 7.10 -4.69
C LYS A 54 -10.17 6.11 -3.59
N LEU A 55 -8.92 5.66 -3.67
CA LEU A 55 -8.18 4.93 -2.62
C LEU A 55 -7.05 5.83 -2.12
N GLU A 56 -6.76 5.76 -0.83
CA GLU A 56 -5.53 6.29 -0.27
C GLU A 56 -4.39 5.27 -0.44
N SER A 57 -3.14 5.74 -0.45
CA SER A 57 -2.01 4.83 -0.27
C SER A 57 -1.89 4.40 1.19
N HIS A 58 -2.65 3.39 1.61
CA HIS A 58 -2.54 2.77 2.94
C HIS A 58 -1.07 2.47 3.30
N TYR A 59 -0.31 1.95 2.32
CA TYR A 59 1.12 1.66 2.40
C TYR A 59 2.03 2.88 2.64
N ARG A 60 1.60 4.11 2.31
CA ARG A 60 2.42 5.33 2.34
C ARG A 60 1.71 6.55 2.96
N ARG A 61 0.69 6.37 3.81
CA ARG A 61 -0.01 7.47 4.52
C ARG A 61 0.94 8.43 5.25
N GLN A 62 2.07 7.94 5.77
CA GLN A 62 3.10 8.77 6.44
C GLN A 62 3.97 9.62 5.48
N TYR A 63 3.93 9.36 4.17
CA TYR A 63 4.84 9.94 3.18
C TYR A 63 4.13 10.62 2.00
N THR A 64 2.87 10.28 1.72
CA THR A 64 2.13 10.81 0.58
C THR A 64 0.63 10.94 0.87
N ASN A 65 0.11 12.16 0.81
CA ASN A 65 -1.33 12.44 0.76
C ASN A 65 -1.93 12.17 -0.64
N LYS A 66 -1.41 11.16 -1.36
CA LYS A 66 -1.75 10.93 -2.76
C LYS A 66 -2.99 10.05 -2.88
N LEU A 67 -3.98 10.55 -3.60
CA LEU A 67 -5.23 9.85 -3.88
C LEU A 67 -5.14 9.13 -5.23
N TYR A 68 -5.51 7.87 -5.24
CA TYR A 68 -5.45 6.99 -6.40
C TYR A 68 -6.86 6.67 -6.86
N PHE A 69 -7.14 6.71 -8.16
CA PHE A 69 -8.43 6.23 -8.65
C PHE A 69 -8.60 4.74 -8.33
N GLN A 70 -9.73 4.37 -7.71
CA GLN A 70 -10.07 2.97 -7.43
C GLN A 70 -10.44 2.23 -8.72
N SER A 71 -10.95 2.98 -9.70
CA SER A 71 -11.43 2.51 -11.00
C SER A 71 -10.32 1.87 -11.84
N GLU A 72 -10.67 0.89 -12.68
CA GLU A 72 -9.72 0.08 -13.49
C GLU A 72 -9.11 0.84 -14.70
N PHE A 73 -8.75 2.11 -14.53
CA PHE A 73 -8.18 2.95 -15.57
C PHE A 73 -6.77 2.50 -15.99
N LYS A 74 -6.58 2.27 -17.29
CA LYS A 74 -5.32 1.70 -17.81
C LYS A 74 -4.23 2.76 -18.05
N SER A 75 -4.63 4.00 -18.36
CA SER A 75 -3.74 5.11 -18.69
C SER A 75 -4.44 6.45 -18.50
N TYR A 76 -3.69 7.55 -18.36
CA TYR A 76 -4.29 8.88 -18.24
C TYR A 76 -5.08 9.29 -19.49
N ALA A 77 -4.69 8.77 -20.67
CA ALA A 77 -5.49 8.91 -21.88
C ALA A 77 -6.86 8.21 -21.74
N ASN A 78 -6.92 7.03 -21.12
CA ASN A 78 -8.18 6.32 -20.86
C ASN A 78 -9.04 7.01 -19.77
N VAL A 79 -8.44 7.61 -18.73
CA VAL A 79 -9.20 8.49 -17.80
C VAL A 79 -9.81 9.67 -18.56
N TYR A 80 -9.00 10.34 -19.38
CA TYR A 80 -9.42 11.50 -20.18
C TYR A 80 -10.45 11.15 -21.26
N GLU A 81 -10.39 9.95 -21.82
CA GLU A 81 -11.36 9.42 -22.78
C GLU A 81 -12.72 9.18 -22.11
N VAL A 82 -12.74 8.67 -20.88
CA VAL A 82 -13.97 8.52 -20.09
C VAL A 82 -14.52 9.90 -19.71
N TYR A 83 -13.70 10.84 -19.24
CA TYR A 83 -14.08 12.25 -19.02
C TYR A 83 -14.67 12.90 -20.28
N SER A 84 -13.98 12.79 -21.42
CA SER A 84 -14.40 13.41 -22.69
C SER A 84 -15.68 12.77 -23.27
N ARG A 85 -16.01 11.54 -22.88
CA ARG A 85 -17.27 10.85 -23.22
C ARG A 85 -18.40 11.23 -22.26
N ASP A 86 -18.07 11.44 -21.00
CA ASP A 86 -18.99 11.88 -19.94
C ASP A 86 -19.54 13.29 -20.23
N CYS A 87 -18.63 14.25 -20.49
CA CYS A 87 -18.94 15.62 -20.92
C CYS A 87 -19.94 15.71 -22.09
N LYS A 88 -19.88 14.73 -23.01
CA LYS A 88 -20.72 14.62 -24.22
C LYS A 88 -22.05 13.89 -24.02
N SER A 89 -22.27 13.28 -22.85
CA SER A 89 -23.42 12.39 -22.60
C SER A 89 -24.31 12.83 -21.44
N HIS A 90 -23.79 13.59 -20.48
CA HIS A 90 -24.49 13.88 -19.21
C HIS A 90 -24.90 15.35 -19.02
N ASN A 91 -24.93 16.17 -20.08
CA ASN A 91 -25.38 17.56 -19.97
C ASN A 91 -26.09 18.11 -21.21
N ALA A 92 -27.19 18.83 -21.01
CA ALA A 92 -27.99 19.47 -22.06
C ALA A 92 -27.32 20.69 -22.76
N ASN A 93 -26.04 20.95 -22.46
CA ASN A 93 -25.26 22.11 -22.92
C ASN A 93 -23.93 21.71 -23.61
N ASP A 94 -23.73 20.42 -23.95
CA ASP A 94 -22.56 19.87 -24.67
C ASP A 94 -21.20 20.49 -24.27
N ILE A 95 -20.83 20.31 -22.99
CA ILE A 95 -19.69 20.99 -22.38
C ILE A 95 -18.38 20.43 -22.94
N ALA A 96 -17.81 21.09 -23.94
CA ALA A 96 -16.54 20.67 -24.53
C ALA A 96 -15.42 20.56 -23.45
N PRO A 97 -14.74 19.40 -23.33
CA PRO A 97 -13.82 19.12 -22.22
C PRO A 97 -12.64 20.10 -22.14
N ILE A 98 -12.05 20.21 -20.95
CA ILE A 98 -10.74 20.86 -20.77
C ILE A 98 -9.69 20.08 -21.57
N SER A 99 -8.74 20.78 -22.20
CA SER A 99 -7.67 20.15 -22.97
C SER A 99 -6.78 19.23 -22.12
N PHE A 100 -6.32 18.11 -22.70
CA PHE A 100 -5.51 17.10 -22.00
C PHE A 100 -4.32 17.66 -21.18
N PRO A 101 -3.54 18.68 -21.63
CA PRO A 101 -2.48 19.26 -20.80
C PRO A 101 -3.00 19.95 -19.53
N ASN A 102 -4.11 20.68 -19.62
CA ASN A 102 -4.72 21.35 -18.46
C ASN A 102 -5.41 20.35 -17.51
N PHE A 103 -6.03 19.30 -18.07
CA PHE A 103 -6.53 18.15 -17.31
C PHE A 103 -5.40 17.46 -16.52
N MET A 104 -4.27 17.16 -17.17
CA MET A 104 -3.10 16.57 -16.50
C MET A 104 -2.48 17.50 -15.45
N LYS A 105 -2.42 18.81 -15.72
CA LYS A 105 -2.02 19.82 -14.73
C LYS A 105 -2.94 19.78 -13.51
N PHE A 106 -4.26 19.74 -13.71
CA PHE A 106 -5.23 19.67 -12.61
C PHE A 106 -5.06 18.39 -11.77
N LEU A 107 -4.91 17.22 -12.40
CA LEU A 107 -4.67 15.96 -11.66
C LEU A 107 -3.40 16.03 -10.80
N ASN A 108 -2.31 16.57 -11.36
CA ASN A 108 -1.04 16.71 -10.64
C ASN A 108 -1.17 17.69 -9.45
N THR A 109 -1.80 18.85 -9.63
CA THR A 109 -2.03 19.83 -8.55
C THR A 109 -2.90 19.25 -7.41
N ASN A 110 -3.89 18.42 -7.73
CA ASN A 110 -4.80 17.82 -6.75
C ASN A 110 -4.30 16.47 -6.20
N ASN A 111 -3.03 16.10 -6.44
CA ASN A 111 -2.44 14.84 -6.01
C ASN A 111 -3.23 13.59 -6.45
N LEU A 112 -3.95 13.66 -7.57
CA LEU A 112 -4.69 12.53 -8.15
C LEU A 112 -3.77 11.67 -9.02
N SER A 113 -4.04 10.37 -9.07
CA SER A 113 -3.18 9.40 -9.75
C SER A 113 -3.96 8.18 -10.22
N ILE A 114 -3.54 7.57 -11.32
CA ILE A 114 -3.86 6.15 -11.55
C ILE A 114 -2.96 5.32 -10.62
N PHE A 115 -3.50 4.25 -10.01
CA PHE A 115 -2.68 3.24 -9.38
C PHE A 115 -2.00 2.37 -10.44
N LYS A 116 -0.86 2.83 -10.92
CA LYS A 116 0.13 1.94 -11.51
C LYS A 116 1.00 1.40 -10.38
N PRO A 117 1.16 0.08 -10.23
CA PRO A 117 2.33 -0.46 -9.57
C PRO A 117 3.56 0.20 -10.21
N ARG A 118 4.36 0.89 -9.41
CA ARG A 118 5.73 1.21 -9.83
C ARG A 118 6.49 -0.11 -9.71
N ASN A 119 7.32 -0.42 -10.70
CA ASN A 119 8.40 -1.37 -10.46
C ASN A 119 9.19 -0.83 -9.27
N ASP A 120 9.53 -1.66 -8.29
CA ASP A 120 10.25 -1.23 -7.08
C ASP A 120 11.72 -0.96 -7.40
N MET A 121 11.94 0.14 -8.10
CA MET A 121 13.24 0.73 -8.36
C MET A 121 13.70 1.44 -7.09
N CYS A 122 14.89 1.12 -6.60
CA CYS A 122 15.40 1.75 -5.40
C CYS A 122 15.62 3.25 -5.60
N ASN A 123 15.03 4.08 -4.71
CA ASN A 123 15.21 5.53 -4.71
C ASN A 123 16.71 5.92 -4.70
N THR A 124 17.56 5.16 -3.98
CA THR A 124 19.00 5.44 -3.89
C THR A 124 19.70 5.26 -5.25
N CYS A 125 19.35 4.22 -6.02
CA CYS A 125 19.85 4.03 -7.38
C CYS A 125 19.40 5.16 -8.32
N ILE A 126 18.11 5.52 -8.30
CA ILE A 126 17.58 6.61 -9.13
C ILE A 126 18.27 7.94 -8.78
N SER A 127 18.50 8.21 -7.49
CA SER A 127 19.23 9.40 -7.04
C SER A 127 20.69 9.41 -7.51
N PHE A 128 21.36 8.25 -7.55
CA PHE A 128 22.73 8.16 -8.08
C PHE A 128 22.79 8.37 -9.60
N GLU A 129 21.88 7.72 -10.36
CA GLU A 129 21.70 7.94 -11.80
C GLU A 129 21.41 9.42 -12.12
N SER A 130 20.63 10.06 -11.25
CA SER A 130 20.30 11.50 -11.31
C SER A 130 21.40 12.42 -10.76
N LYS A 131 22.54 11.88 -10.30
CA LYS A 131 23.68 12.61 -9.69
C LYS A 131 23.32 13.44 -8.43
N ASN A 132 22.29 13.04 -7.71
CA ASN A 132 21.79 13.69 -6.49
C ASN A 132 22.40 13.12 -5.18
N ILE A 133 23.19 12.04 -5.26
CA ILE A 133 23.95 11.48 -4.13
C ILE A 133 25.39 11.16 -4.56
N SER A 134 26.30 11.07 -3.60
CA SER A 134 27.73 10.83 -3.87
C SER A 134 28.03 9.36 -4.20
N VAL A 135 29.24 9.10 -4.71
CA VAL A 135 29.70 7.72 -5.02
C VAL A 135 29.81 6.90 -3.74
N GLU A 136 30.32 7.49 -2.66
CA GLU A 136 30.49 6.85 -1.36
C GLU A 136 29.13 6.45 -0.75
N GLN A 137 28.12 7.34 -0.86
CA GLN A 137 26.76 7.05 -0.44
C GLN A 137 26.14 5.89 -1.25
N TYR A 138 26.45 5.82 -2.54
CA TYR A 138 25.98 4.73 -3.41
C TYR A 138 26.72 3.41 -3.18
N ASP A 139 28.02 3.42 -2.91
CA ASP A 139 28.77 2.20 -2.61
C ASP A 139 28.46 1.63 -1.22
N VAL A 140 28.12 2.47 -0.23
CA VAL A 140 27.49 2.00 1.02
C VAL A 140 26.17 1.30 0.73
N HIS A 141 25.31 1.87 -0.11
CA HIS A 141 24.05 1.24 -0.53
C HIS A 141 24.28 -0.08 -1.28
N ARG A 142 25.32 -0.18 -2.13
CA ARG A 142 25.71 -1.42 -2.81
C ARG A 142 26.31 -2.47 -1.87
N LYS A 143 26.97 -2.04 -0.79
CA LYS A 143 27.45 -2.91 0.29
C LYS A 143 26.26 -3.51 1.05
N ASP A 144 25.31 -2.69 1.50
CA ASP A 144 24.06 -3.11 2.15
C ASP A 144 23.32 -4.22 1.38
N ILE A 145 23.15 -4.06 0.05
CA ILE A 145 22.49 -5.06 -0.82
C ILE A 145 23.28 -6.38 -0.86
N ARG A 146 24.61 -6.31 -0.91
CA ARG A 146 25.48 -7.49 -0.99
C ARG A 146 25.42 -8.27 0.32
N GLU A 147 25.57 -7.58 1.43
CA GLU A 147 25.58 -8.17 2.77
C GLU A 147 24.20 -8.77 3.11
N MET A 148 23.09 -8.13 2.71
CA MET A 148 21.74 -8.70 2.79
C MET A 148 21.60 -10.02 2.00
N ARG A 149 22.23 -10.13 0.82
CA ARG A 149 22.17 -11.35 -0.02
C ARG A 149 23.06 -12.46 0.54
N GLU A 150 24.25 -12.12 1.03
CA GLU A 150 25.12 -13.06 1.74
C GLU A 150 24.41 -13.61 2.99
N GLU A 151 23.79 -12.74 3.80
CA GLU A 151 23.01 -13.14 4.98
C GLU A 151 21.86 -14.09 4.59
N LYS A 152 21.05 -13.76 3.58
CA LYS A 152 19.93 -14.62 3.16
C LYS A 152 20.42 -15.98 2.64
N ASN A 153 21.57 -16.03 1.96
CA ASN A 153 22.18 -17.28 1.52
C ASN A 153 22.67 -18.13 2.70
N ASN A 154 23.30 -17.52 3.70
CA ASN A 154 23.72 -18.22 4.92
C ASN A 154 22.52 -18.80 5.69
N ASP A 155 21.43 -18.04 5.78
CA ASP A 155 20.17 -18.50 6.38
C ASP A 155 19.58 -19.67 5.58
N ILE A 156 19.59 -19.62 4.25
CA ILE A 156 19.14 -20.70 3.37
C ILE A 156 19.93 -22.00 3.61
N GLU A 157 21.27 -21.95 3.66
CA GLU A 157 22.07 -23.15 3.93
C GLU A 157 21.88 -23.67 5.37
N SER A 158 21.74 -22.78 6.35
CA SER A 158 21.42 -23.16 7.75
C SER A 158 20.04 -23.84 7.86
N THR A 159 19.07 -23.39 7.07
CA THR A 159 17.73 -23.99 7.00
C THR A 159 17.77 -25.36 6.32
N LYS A 160 18.55 -25.53 5.24
CA LYS A 160 18.78 -26.83 4.59
C LYS A 160 19.47 -27.84 5.52
N ALA A 161 20.36 -27.36 6.40
CA ALA A 161 20.98 -28.17 7.45
C ALA A 161 20.01 -28.52 8.62
N GLY A 162 18.75 -28.08 8.57
CA GLY A 162 17.72 -28.40 9.56
C GLY A 162 17.83 -27.60 10.87
N LEU A 163 18.69 -26.58 10.93
CA LEU A 163 18.95 -25.80 12.15
C LEU A 163 17.82 -24.81 12.47
N CYS A 164 17.07 -24.38 11.45
CA CYS A 164 16.04 -23.35 11.56
C CYS A 164 14.94 -23.53 10.50
N SER A 165 13.90 -22.69 10.57
CA SER A 165 12.85 -22.58 9.56
C SER A 165 12.82 -21.16 8.98
N LEU A 166 12.93 -21.04 7.66
CA LEU A 166 13.07 -19.77 6.95
C LEU A 166 11.79 -19.40 6.19
N LEU A 167 11.19 -18.29 6.60
CA LEU A 167 9.95 -17.73 6.05
C LEU A 167 10.25 -16.38 5.38
N CYS A 168 9.53 -16.09 4.30
CA CYS A 168 9.42 -14.76 3.71
C CYS A 168 7.94 -14.33 3.75
N MET A 169 7.63 -13.07 4.03
CA MET A 169 6.26 -12.57 4.11
C MET A 169 6.08 -11.22 3.44
N ASP A 170 4.97 -11.06 2.70
CA ASP A 170 4.63 -9.83 1.96
C ASP A 170 3.11 -9.68 1.72
N MET A 171 2.65 -8.44 1.52
CA MET A 171 1.25 -8.10 1.26
C MET A 171 1.00 -7.77 -0.23
N GLN A 172 0.24 -8.61 -0.91
CA GLN A 172 -0.09 -8.40 -2.32
C GLN A 172 -0.91 -7.12 -2.53
N ALA A 173 -0.58 -6.38 -3.60
CA ALA A 173 -1.38 -5.25 -4.07
C ALA A 173 -2.88 -5.61 -4.20
N VAL A 174 -3.70 -4.82 -3.50
CA VAL A 174 -5.14 -5.02 -3.23
C VAL A 174 -5.94 -5.36 -4.49
N LYS A 175 -6.88 -6.31 -4.34
CA LYS A 175 -7.80 -6.70 -5.40
C LYS A 175 -9.15 -6.02 -5.20
N LEU A 176 -9.87 -5.78 -6.29
CA LEU A 176 -11.14 -5.07 -6.30
C LEU A 176 -12.22 -5.94 -6.94
N ILE A 177 -13.34 -6.13 -6.24
CA ILE A 177 -14.43 -7.03 -6.62
C ILE A 177 -15.77 -6.26 -6.48
N PRO A 178 -16.71 -6.35 -7.43
CA PRO A 178 -16.66 -7.16 -8.65
C PRO A 178 -15.76 -6.53 -9.73
N GLN A 179 -15.01 -7.36 -10.44
CA GLN A 179 -14.26 -6.96 -11.61
C GLN A 179 -15.22 -6.74 -12.77
N SER A 180 -15.19 -5.55 -13.39
CA SER A 180 -16.12 -5.21 -14.47
C SER A 180 -15.47 -4.26 -15.46
N LYS A 181 -15.68 -4.55 -16.75
CA LYS A 181 -15.21 -3.75 -17.90
C LYS A 181 -16.23 -2.68 -18.32
N ALA A 182 -17.40 -2.62 -17.69
CA ALA A 182 -18.48 -1.71 -18.08
C ALA A 182 -18.20 -0.27 -17.61
N ASN A 183 -18.51 0.71 -18.47
CA ASN A 183 -18.15 2.12 -18.25
C ASN A 183 -18.74 2.70 -16.95
N ALA A 184 -19.98 2.34 -16.59
CA ALA A 184 -20.60 2.79 -15.34
C ALA A 184 -19.80 2.35 -14.08
N SER A 185 -19.06 1.23 -14.16
CA SER A 185 -18.28 0.72 -13.03
C SER A 185 -17.03 1.56 -12.70
N TYR A 186 -16.62 2.48 -13.58
CA TYR A 186 -15.52 3.41 -13.27
C TYR A 186 -15.92 4.46 -12.21
N TYR A 187 -17.21 4.68 -11.97
CA TYR A 187 -17.73 5.62 -10.96
C TYR A 187 -18.23 4.93 -9.67
N LYS A 188 -18.11 3.59 -9.58
CA LYS A 188 -18.64 2.81 -8.46
C LYS A 188 -17.52 2.21 -7.63
N MET A 189 -17.65 2.35 -6.30
CA MET A 189 -16.68 1.83 -5.36
C MET A 189 -16.80 0.31 -5.31
N LYS A 190 -15.66 -0.39 -5.35
CA LYS A 190 -15.57 -1.85 -5.31
C LYS A 190 -15.13 -2.32 -3.93
N LEU A 191 -15.47 -3.56 -3.57
CA LEU A 191 -15.00 -4.23 -2.37
C LEU A 191 -13.50 -4.49 -2.49
N GLN A 192 -12.74 -4.15 -1.46
CA GLN A 192 -11.31 -4.41 -1.34
C GLN A 192 -11.10 -5.82 -0.79
N VAL A 193 -10.26 -6.60 -1.46
CA VAL A 193 -9.81 -7.91 -0.99
C VAL A 193 -8.30 -7.93 -0.91
N HIS A 194 -7.80 -8.32 0.25
CA HIS A 194 -6.40 -8.34 0.61
C HIS A 194 -5.86 -9.77 0.54
N ASN A 195 -4.56 -9.91 0.29
CA ASN A 195 -3.84 -11.18 0.36
C ASN A 195 -2.49 -10.93 1.03
N PHE A 196 -2.27 -11.53 2.20
CA PHE A 196 -0.96 -11.58 2.85
C PHE A 196 -0.36 -12.96 2.64
N THR A 197 0.80 -13.03 2.00
CA THR A 197 1.47 -14.30 1.70
C THR A 197 2.57 -14.54 2.70
N ILE A 198 2.61 -15.73 3.29
CA ILE A 198 3.79 -16.25 3.99
C ILE A 198 4.30 -17.45 3.18
N TYR A 199 5.60 -17.44 2.87
CA TYR A 199 6.27 -18.39 2.01
C TYR A 199 7.44 -19.04 2.76
N ASN A 200 7.44 -20.36 2.91
CA ASN A 200 8.57 -21.10 3.46
C ASN A 200 9.59 -21.36 2.34
N VAL A 201 10.79 -20.78 2.48
CA VAL A 201 11.75 -20.62 1.38
C VAL A 201 12.30 -21.95 0.88
N ILE A 202 12.53 -22.92 1.78
CA ILE A 202 13.13 -24.23 1.44
C ILE A 202 12.08 -25.23 0.94
N THR A 203 10.92 -25.31 1.60
CA THR A 203 9.86 -26.24 1.16
C THR A 203 9.08 -25.73 -0.06
N HIS A 204 9.24 -24.46 -0.42
CA HIS A 204 8.43 -23.72 -1.40
C HIS A 204 6.93 -23.62 -1.05
N LYS A 205 6.57 -23.78 0.22
CA LYS A 205 5.18 -23.69 0.70
C LYS A 205 4.74 -22.24 0.67
N SER A 206 3.51 -22.00 0.24
CA SER A 206 2.94 -20.65 0.19
C SER A 206 1.52 -20.66 0.74
N ASP A 207 1.40 -20.10 1.94
CA ASP A 207 0.15 -19.88 2.64
C ASP A 207 -0.31 -18.43 2.37
N ASN A 208 -1.46 -18.29 1.72
CA ASN A 208 -2.04 -17.03 1.28
C ASN A 208 -3.28 -16.74 2.13
N TYR A 209 -3.20 -15.68 2.93
CA TYR A 209 -4.22 -15.28 3.88
C TYR A 209 -5.07 -14.18 3.26
N VAL A 210 -6.32 -14.52 2.93
CA VAL A 210 -7.22 -13.71 2.10
C VAL A 210 -8.43 -13.28 2.90
N TRP A 211 -8.71 -11.98 2.91
CA TRP A 211 -9.89 -11.40 3.54
C TRP A 211 -10.34 -10.16 2.78
N ASP A 212 -11.63 -9.86 2.82
CA ASP A 212 -12.15 -8.57 2.36
C ASP A 212 -12.28 -7.58 3.52
N GLU A 213 -12.44 -6.29 3.20
CA GLU A 213 -12.47 -5.23 4.21
C GLU A 213 -13.64 -5.32 5.22
N THR A 214 -14.68 -6.14 4.96
CA THR A 214 -15.74 -6.44 5.94
C THR A 214 -15.34 -7.54 6.93
N GLU A 215 -14.27 -8.28 6.66
CA GLU A 215 -13.75 -9.32 7.57
C GLU A 215 -12.48 -8.88 8.30
N GLY A 216 -11.73 -7.87 7.82
CA GLY A 216 -10.49 -7.46 8.50
C GLY A 216 -9.91 -6.12 8.10
N SER A 217 -9.60 -5.29 9.10
CA SER A 217 -8.92 -4.01 8.94
C SER A 217 -7.42 -4.14 8.67
N LEU A 218 -6.77 -3.10 8.13
CA LEU A 218 -5.32 -3.08 7.86
C LEU A 218 -4.51 -2.46 9.02
N VAL A 219 -4.61 -3.04 10.21
CA VAL A 219 -3.87 -2.61 11.41
C VAL A 219 -2.84 -3.64 11.86
N ALA A 220 -1.88 -3.26 12.71
CA ALA A 220 -0.78 -4.13 13.13
C ALA A 220 -1.26 -5.43 13.80
N SER A 221 -2.35 -5.38 14.60
CA SER A 221 -3.00 -6.57 15.19
C SER A 221 -3.43 -7.62 14.16
N THR A 222 -3.89 -7.20 12.97
CA THR A 222 -4.27 -8.10 11.86
C THR A 222 -3.06 -8.92 11.38
N PHE A 223 -1.94 -8.24 11.09
CA PHE A 223 -0.72 -8.88 10.62
C PHE A 223 -0.07 -9.73 11.72
N ALA A 224 0.00 -9.22 12.96
CA ALA A 224 0.47 -9.98 14.12
C ALA A 224 -0.35 -11.27 14.32
N THR A 225 -1.67 -11.23 14.16
CA THR A 225 -2.50 -12.44 14.27
C THR A 225 -2.15 -13.48 13.21
N ILE A 226 -1.99 -13.07 11.94
CA ILE A 226 -1.64 -13.99 10.85
C ILE A 226 -0.25 -14.60 11.09
N VAL A 227 0.74 -13.77 11.41
CA VAL A 227 2.13 -14.22 11.64
C VAL A 227 2.22 -15.18 12.83
N ILE A 228 1.65 -14.84 13.98
CA ILE A 228 1.68 -15.70 15.18
C ILE A 228 0.94 -17.02 14.94
N LYS A 229 -0.24 -17.00 14.29
CA LYS A 229 -0.97 -18.23 13.95
C LYS A 229 -0.25 -19.08 12.89
N HIS A 230 0.49 -18.46 11.96
CA HIS A 230 1.33 -19.19 11.01
C HIS A 230 2.54 -19.85 11.69
N ILE A 231 3.28 -19.14 12.53
CA ILE A 231 4.44 -19.71 13.24
C ILE A 231 3.98 -20.84 14.16
N LYS A 232 2.87 -20.68 14.90
CA LYS A 232 2.26 -21.76 15.70
C LYS A 232 1.88 -22.98 14.85
N LYS A 233 1.39 -22.79 13.62
CA LYS A 233 1.13 -23.87 12.67
C LYS A 233 2.44 -24.55 12.20
N GLU A 234 3.49 -23.78 11.92
CA GLU A 234 4.75 -24.37 11.45
C GLU A 234 5.50 -25.12 12.55
N ILE A 235 5.48 -24.69 13.82
CA ILE A 235 6.01 -25.47 14.96
C ILE A 235 5.40 -26.88 14.99
N LEU A 236 4.08 -27.00 14.77
CA LEU A 236 3.39 -28.30 14.72
C LEU A 236 3.79 -29.16 13.50
N ASN A 237 4.30 -28.54 12.43
CA ASN A 237 4.82 -29.24 11.26
C ASN A 237 6.31 -29.60 11.40
N THR A 238 7.06 -28.87 12.22
CA THR A 238 8.51 -29.03 12.44
C THR A 238 8.87 -28.99 13.93
N PRO A 239 8.46 -30.00 14.74
CA PRO A 239 8.55 -29.93 16.20
C PRO A 239 9.97 -29.86 16.77
N ASN A 240 10.98 -30.24 15.97
CA ASN A 240 12.39 -30.20 16.37
C ASN A 240 13.06 -28.83 16.07
N ILE A 241 12.34 -27.87 15.47
CA ILE A 241 12.90 -26.58 15.06
C ILE A 241 12.49 -25.48 16.06
N HIS A 242 13.48 -24.98 16.79
CA HIS A 242 13.31 -23.95 17.83
C HIS A 242 13.84 -22.56 17.41
N HIS A 243 14.26 -22.39 16.15
CA HIS A 243 14.72 -21.12 15.58
C HIS A 243 13.99 -20.82 14.26
N PHE A 244 13.36 -19.65 14.18
CA PHE A 244 12.62 -19.20 12.99
C PHE A 244 13.21 -17.90 12.46
N ILE A 245 13.48 -17.84 11.16
CA ILE A 245 13.98 -16.64 10.48
C ILE A 245 12.88 -16.13 9.54
N ILE A 246 12.54 -14.85 9.66
CA ILE A 246 11.45 -14.20 8.94
C ILE A 246 12.01 -13.04 8.14
N TYR A 247 11.93 -13.10 6.81
CA TYR A 247 12.23 -11.98 5.92
C TYR A 247 10.97 -11.22 5.51
N SER A 248 11.00 -9.89 5.59
CA SER A 248 9.91 -9.05 5.07
C SER A 248 10.43 -7.76 4.45
N ASP A 249 9.52 -7.01 3.84
CA ASP A 249 9.70 -5.59 3.56
C ASP A 249 9.87 -4.75 4.85
N GLY A 250 10.14 -3.45 4.69
CA GLY A 250 10.29 -2.50 5.79
C GLY A 250 9.00 -1.81 6.27
N CYS A 251 7.81 -2.26 5.89
CA CYS A 251 6.56 -1.54 6.14
C CYS A 251 6.26 -1.41 7.65
N PHE A 252 6.17 -0.17 8.14
CA PHE A 252 6.00 0.10 9.57
C PHE A 252 4.75 -0.56 10.16
N TYR A 253 3.55 -0.23 9.69
CA TYR A 253 2.29 -0.69 10.32
C TYR A 253 2.00 -2.20 10.15
N GLN A 254 2.74 -2.89 9.26
CA GLN A 254 2.65 -4.34 9.09
C GLN A 254 3.75 -5.05 9.88
N ASN A 255 5.00 -4.78 9.49
CA ASN A 255 6.16 -5.62 9.77
C ASN A 255 7.16 -4.96 10.72
N ARG A 256 7.25 -3.63 10.75
CA ARG A 256 8.24 -2.89 11.54
C ARG A 256 7.60 -1.93 12.54
N ASN A 257 6.84 -2.49 13.47
CA ASN A 257 6.16 -1.81 14.57
C ASN A 257 6.32 -2.55 15.89
N ALA A 258 6.03 -1.86 16.99
CA ALA A 258 6.11 -2.44 18.33
C ALA A 258 5.04 -3.51 18.60
N VAL A 259 3.89 -3.52 17.91
CA VAL A 259 2.82 -4.50 18.16
C VAL A 259 3.27 -5.90 17.74
N LEU A 260 3.72 -6.06 16.50
CA LEU A 260 4.27 -7.33 16.01
C LEU A 260 5.48 -7.77 16.85
N SER A 261 6.40 -6.85 17.19
CA SER A 261 7.55 -7.18 18.04
C SER A 261 7.18 -7.60 19.46
N ASN A 262 6.13 -7.04 20.08
CA ASN A 262 5.65 -7.49 21.39
C ASN A 262 4.89 -8.83 21.29
N ALA A 263 4.17 -9.07 20.19
CA ALA A 263 3.54 -10.36 19.91
C ALA A 263 4.60 -11.47 19.73
N LEU A 264 5.63 -11.22 18.91
CA LEU A 264 6.72 -12.16 18.65
C LEU A 264 7.52 -12.47 19.93
N ILE A 265 7.95 -11.46 20.71
CA ILE A 265 8.72 -11.73 21.93
C ILE A 265 7.91 -12.49 22.99
N SER A 266 6.62 -12.19 23.14
CA SER A 266 5.74 -12.92 24.06
C SER A 266 5.54 -14.37 23.60
N PHE A 267 5.49 -14.60 22.29
CA PHE A 267 5.41 -15.93 21.70
C PHE A 267 6.71 -16.74 21.87
N CYS A 268 7.88 -16.12 21.72
CA CYS A 268 9.17 -16.75 22.03
C CYS A 268 9.25 -17.25 23.48
N VAL A 269 8.87 -16.40 24.44
CA VAL A 269 8.86 -16.74 25.87
C VAL A 269 7.90 -17.92 26.16
N VAL A 270 6.67 -17.90 25.61
CA VAL A 270 5.65 -18.93 25.89
C VAL A 270 5.95 -20.28 25.24
N ASN A 271 6.54 -20.30 24.03
CA ASN A 271 6.76 -21.53 23.27
C ASN A 271 8.22 -22.03 23.34
N HIS A 272 9.07 -21.34 24.10
CA HIS A 272 10.52 -21.60 24.21
C HIS A 272 11.24 -21.74 22.85
N ILE A 273 10.92 -20.83 21.93
CA ILE A 273 11.60 -20.67 20.63
C ILE A 273 12.32 -19.33 20.54
N THR A 274 13.18 -19.20 19.53
CA THR A 274 13.81 -17.94 19.14
C THR A 274 13.37 -17.54 17.73
N ILE A 275 13.27 -16.23 17.48
CA ILE A 275 12.85 -15.69 16.17
C ILE A 275 13.81 -14.58 15.76
N GLU A 276 14.28 -14.59 14.52
CA GLU A 276 14.91 -13.43 13.86
C GLU A 276 13.98 -12.86 12.79
N HIS A 277 13.79 -11.55 12.79
CA HIS A 277 13.01 -10.81 11.80
C HIS A 277 13.94 -9.86 11.05
N LYS A 278 14.32 -10.25 9.84
CA LYS A 278 15.27 -9.57 8.96
C LYS A 278 14.49 -8.74 7.92
N TYR A 279 14.87 -7.48 7.74
CA TYR A 279 14.17 -6.53 6.87
C TYR A 279 14.97 -6.22 5.60
N LEU A 280 14.36 -6.47 4.45
CA LEU A 280 15.02 -6.32 3.15
C LEU A 280 15.25 -4.85 2.75
N VAL A 281 16.28 -4.63 1.93
CA VAL A 281 16.63 -3.32 1.35
C VAL A 281 15.64 -2.97 0.24
N VAL A 282 14.94 -1.85 0.40
CA VAL A 282 13.88 -1.37 -0.49
C VAL A 282 14.37 -1.25 -1.94
N GLY A 283 13.65 -1.88 -2.87
CA GLY A 283 13.95 -1.86 -4.31
C GLY A 283 15.10 -2.75 -4.76
N HIS A 284 15.61 -3.61 -3.86
CA HIS A 284 16.50 -4.74 -4.20
C HIS A 284 16.00 -6.08 -3.64
N THR A 285 14.73 -6.08 -3.22
CA THR A 285 13.92 -7.23 -2.85
C THR A 285 13.78 -8.21 -4.01
N GLN A 286 14.22 -9.44 -3.80
CA GLN A 286 13.73 -10.61 -4.51
C GLN A 286 13.04 -11.48 -3.45
N MET A 287 11.72 -11.39 -3.38
CA MET A 287 10.91 -12.14 -2.42
C MET A 287 10.26 -13.32 -3.12
N GLU A 288 10.25 -14.47 -2.46
CA GLU A 288 9.58 -15.67 -2.96
C GLU A 288 8.06 -15.44 -3.12
N CYS A 289 7.51 -14.52 -2.33
CA CYS A 289 6.16 -13.97 -2.44
C CYS A 289 5.87 -13.34 -3.82
N ASP A 290 6.81 -12.60 -4.41
CA ASP A 290 6.65 -11.93 -5.72
C ASP A 290 6.28 -12.94 -6.82
N SER A 291 6.90 -14.12 -6.78
CA SER A 291 6.62 -15.22 -7.71
C SER A 291 5.19 -15.76 -7.56
N THR A 292 4.72 -15.86 -6.32
CA THR A 292 3.36 -16.30 -5.97
C THR A 292 2.33 -15.28 -6.43
N HIS A 293 2.57 -13.99 -6.14
CA HIS A 293 1.70 -12.88 -6.53
C HIS A 293 1.60 -12.76 -8.06
N SER A 294 2.71 -12.99 -8.76
CA SER A 294 2.77 -13.01 -10.22
C SER A 294 1.96 -14.15 -10.84
N LEU A 295 1.99 -15.34 -10.24
CA LEU A 295 1.15 -16.48 -10.65
C LEU A 295 -0.34 -16.19 -10.41
N ILE A 296 -0.70 -15.68 -9.23
CA ILE A 296 -2.07 -15.25 -8.90
C ILE A 296 -2.57 -14.22 -9.91
N GLN A 297 -1.80 -13.16 -10.16
CA GLN A 297 -2.20 -12.10 -11.09
C GLN A 297 -2.38 -12.65 -12.51
N ARG A 298 -1.48 -13.53 -12.98
CA ARG A 298 -1.60 -14.20 -14.28
C ARG A 298 -2.86 -15.07 -14.39
N LYS A 299 -3.27 -15.73 -13.30
CA LYS A 299 -4.46 -16.58 -13.21
C LYS A 299 -5.77 -15.77 -13.14
N MET A 300 -5.73 -14.58 -12.55
CA MET A 300 -6.85 -13.62 -12.50
C MET A 300 -7.06 -12.87 -13.82
N ASN A 301 -5.99 -12.57 -14.56
CA ASN A 301 -6.06 -11.74 -15.76
C ASN A 301 -7.11 -12.25 -16.77
N ASN A 302 -7.87 -11.32 -17.34
CA ASN A 302 -8.97 -11.53 -18.29
C ASN A 302 -10.20 -12.31 -17.77
N LYS A 303 -10.22 -12.80 -16.53
CA LYS A 303 -11.41 -13.39 -15.92
C LYS A 303 -12.38 -12.30 -15.45
N GLN A 304 -13.64 -12.69 -15.25
CA GLN A 304 -14.59 -11.95 -14.44
C GLN A 304 -14.61 -12.58 -13.05
N ILE A 305 -14.48 -11.76 -12.01
CA ILE A 305 -14.45 -12.19 -10.60
C ILE A 305 -15.47 -11.34 -9.86
N ASN A 306 -16.55 -11.98 -9.41
CA ASN A 306 -17.71 -11.31 -8.82
C ASN A 306 -17.82 -11.52 -7.31
N LEU A 307 -17.04 -12.44 -6.71
CA LEU A 307 -17.07 -12.75 -5.27
C LEU A 307 -15.64 -13.01 -4.73
N PRO A 308 -15.34 -12.70 -3.44
CA PRO A 308 -14.07 -13.09 -2.80
C PRO A 308 -13.82 -14.61 -2.82
N SER A 309 -14.87 -15.42 -2.71
CA SER A 309 -14.80 -16.89 -2.82
C SER A 309 -14.29 -17.37 -4.19
N GLN A 310 -14.66 -16.68 -5.27
CA GLN A 310 -14.17 -16.95 -6.63
C GLN A 310 -12.68 -16.58 -6.76
N LEU A 311 -12.25 -15.47 -6.14
CA LEU A 311 -10.82 -15.12 -6.05
C LEU A 311 -10.03 -16.20 -5.30
N VAL A 312 -10.52 -16.66 -4.14
CA VAL A 312 -9.88 -17.72 -3.35
C VAL A 312 -9.72 -19.02 -4.14
N GLN A 313 -10.73 -19.43 -4.92
CA GLN A 313 -10.61 -20.60 -5.80
C GLN A 313 -9.51 -20.38 -6.86
N LEU A 314 -9.54 -19.23 -7.55
CA LEU A 314 -8.55 -18.91 -8.57
C LEU A 314 -7.12 -18.87 -8.01
N MET A 315 -6.94 -18.43 -6.76
CA MET A 315 -5.64 -18.45 -6.08
C MET A 315 -5.14 -19.87 -5.81
N LYS A 316 -5.99 -20.79 -5.34
CA LYS A 316 -5.60 -22.21 -5.14
C LYS A 316 -5.08 -22.82 -6.44
N ASP A 317 -5.77 -22.54 -7.54
CA ASP A 317 -5.44 -23.01 -8.89
C ASP A 317 -4.31 -22.20 -9.59
N ALA A 318 -3.71 -21.19 -8.96
CA ALA A 318 -2.73 -20.31 -9.61
C ALA A 318 -1.35 -20.96 -9.80
N ARG A 319 -0.99 -21.92 -8.92
CA ARG A 319 0.25 -22.68 -8.99
C ARG A 319 -0.07 -24.17 -9.17
N LYS A 320 0.71 -24.87 -10.00
CA LYS A 320 0.69 -26.35 -10.09
C LYS A 320 1.95 -26.95 -9.45
N ASN A 321 3.12 -26.49 -9.90
CA ASN A 321 4.42 -26.97 -9.42
C ASN A 321 5.06 -25.93 -8.48
N PRO A 322 5.79 -26.34 -7.43
CA PRO A 322 5.98 -27.72 -7.00
C PRO A 322 4.69 -28.35 -6.43
N TYR A 323 3.75 -27.54 -5.94
CA TYR A 323 2.40 -27.94 -5.52
C TYR A 323 1.47 -26.71 -5.46
N PRO A 324 0.14 -26.87 -5.34
CA PRO A 324 -0.82 -25.76 -5.27
C PRO A 324 -0.55 -24.73 -4.17
N LEU A 325 -1.23 -23.58 -4.24
CA LEU A 325 -1.19 -22.58 -3.17
C LEU A 325 -2.15 -22.99 -2.05
N VAL A 326 -1.69 -22.90 -0.79
CA VAL A 326 -2.58 -22.99 0.37
C VAL A 326 -3.25 -21.62 0.51
N VAL A 327 -4.57 -21.58 0.52
CA VAL A 327 -5.33 -20.31 0.60
C VAL A 327 -6.35 -20.38 1.72
N HIS A 328 -6.16 -19.52 2.73
CA HIS A 328 -7.03 -19.35 3.88
C HIS A 328 -7.96 -18.17 3.62
N HIS A 329 -9.26 -18.43 3.53
CA HIS A 329 -10.26 -17.37 3.51
C HIS A 329 -10.61 -17.04 4.95
N LEU A 330 -10.21 -15.86 5.41
CA LEU A 330 -10.34 -15.44 6.80
C LEU A 330 -11.66 -14.68 7.04
N GLN A 331 -12.11 -14.73 8.29
CA GLN A 331 -13.27 -14.00 8.80
C GLN A 331 -12.83 -13.11 9.97
N HIS A 332 -13.64 -12.13 10.35
CA HIS A 332 -13.44 -11.25 11.52
C HIS A 332 -13.06 -12.00 12.81
N SER A 333 -13.69 -13.15 13.07
CA SER A 333 -13.41 -14.07 14.18
C SER A 333 -11.99 -14.68 14.16
N TYR A 334 -11.26 -14.56 13.06
CA TYR A 334 -9.85 -14.96 12.99
C TYR A 334 -8.92 -13.93 13.64
N PHE A 335 -9.26 -12.64 13.66
CA PHE A 335 -8.33 -11.57 14.05
C PHE A 335 -8.35 -11.30 15.55
N LEU A 336 -7.16 -11.11 16.12
CA LEU A 336 -6.94 -10.94 17.56
C LEU A 336 -6.21 -9.62 17.83
N ASP A 337 -6.52 -8.95 18.93
CA ASP A 337 -5.97 -7.64 19.22
C ASP A 337 -4.68 -7.69 20.06
N TYR A 338 -3.56 -7.34 19.43
CA TYR A 338 -2.25 -7.21 20.05
C TYR A 338 -1.88 -5.75 20.37
N GLU A 339 -2.66 -4.76 19.90
CA GLU A 339 -2.38 -3.33 20.11
C GLU A 339 -2.75 -2.92 21.54
N ASN A 340 -3.90 -3.40 22.05
CA ASN A 340 -4.36 -3.11 23.42
C ASN A 340 -3.82 -4.08 24.49
N LEU A 341 -3.00 -5.07 24.13
CA LEU A 341 -2.28 -5.86 25.12
C LEU A 341 -1.23 -5.02 25.86
N PRO A 342 -0.87 -5.37 27.11
CA PRO A 342 0.33 -4.86 27.75
C PRO A 342 1.55 -5.02 26.85
N LYS A 343 2.41 -4.00 26.78
CA LYS A 343 3.63 -4.02 25.98
C LYS A 343 4.84 -4.11 26.91
N ARG A 344 5.69 -5.12 26.69
CA ARG A 344 6.99 -5.29 27.34
C ARG A 344 7.98 -4.22 26.88
N TYR A 345 7.89 -3.85 25.60
CA TYR A 345 8.66 -2.78 24.95
C TYR A 345 7.72 -1.74 24.34
N SER A 346 7.73 -0.51 24.84
CA SER A 346 6.87 0.58 24.32
C SER A 346 7.27 1.09 22.92
N SER A 347 8.50 0.81 22.47
CA SER A 347 9.00 1.16 21.14
C SER A 347 10.15 0.25 20.72
N ILE A 348 10.29 0.03 19.41
CA ILE A 348 11.41 -0.69 18.79
C ILE A 348 12.50 0.23 18.22
N ARG A 349 12.35 1.56 18.34
CA ARG A 349 13.40 2.52 17.94
C ARG A 349 14.63 2.30 18.82
N PRO A 350 15.84 2.02 18.31
CA PRO A 350 17.02 1.93 19.18
C PRO A 350 17.33 3.28 19.84
N GLY A 351 17.36 4.34 19.03
CA GLY A 351 17.70 5.69 19.48
C GLY A 351 16.74 6.37 20.46
N ASN A 352 17.27 7.37 21.15
CA ASN A 352 16.54 8.26 22.06
C ASN A 352 16.71 9.74 21.67
N LYS A 353 17.88 10.16 21.17
CA LYS A 353 18.22 11.54 20.79
C LYS A 353 18.01 11.80 19.29
N VAL A 354 18.32 13.02 18.86
CA VAL A 354 18.48 13.38 17.44
C VAL A 354 19.83 12.84 16.95
N GLY A 355 19.87 12.22 15.77
CA GLY A 355 21.06 11.53 15.24
C GLY A 355 21.14 10.04 15.59
N ASP A 356 20.59 9.61 16.73
CA ASP A 356 20.56 8.19 17.10
C ASP A 356 19.72 7.34 16.11
N PRO A 357 20.07 6.05 15.88
CA PRO A 357 19.37 5.16 14.95
C PRO A 357 17.84 5.13 15.12
N THR A 358 17.14 5.34 14.01
CA THR A 358 15.68 5.35 13.92
C THR A 358 15.12 4.04 13.37
N VAL A 359 13.80 3.83 13.46
CA VAL A 359 13.15 2.54 13.10
C VAL A 359 13.40 2.14 11.63
N ASN A 360 13.53 3.10 10.71
CA ASN A 360 13.91 2.85 9.30
C ASN A 360 15.34 2.28 9.13
N MET A 361 16.23 2.48 10.11
CA MET A 361 17.63 2.02 10.04
C MET A 361 17.81 0.57 10.51
N ILE A 362 16.85 0.00 11.24
CA ILE A 362 16.89 -1.41 11.67
C ILE A 362 16.97 -2.32 10.43
N ARG A 363 17.90 -3.27 10.44
CA ARG A 363 18.05 -4.35 9.43
C ARG A 363 17.59 -5.71 9.94
N ALA A 364 17.72 -5.96 11.25
CA ALA A 364 17.15 -7.14 11.89
C ALA A 364 16.71 -6.85 13.33
N LEU A 365 15.72 -7.61 13.81
CA LEU A 365 15.40 -7.78 15.24
C LEU A 365 15.47 -9.25 15.59
N ALA A 366 16.07 -9.60 16.73
CA ALA A 366 16.02 -10.96 17.29
C ALA A 366 15.23 -10.99 18.59
N TYR A 367 14.48 -12.06 18.81
CA TYR A 367 13.55 -12.27 19.90
C TYR A 367 13.89 -13.57 20.63
N ASP A 368 14.35 -13.48 21.87
CA ASP A 368 14.80 -14.64 22.65
C ASP A 368 13.72 -15.24 23.58
N THR A 369 14.09 -16.30 24.29
CA THR A 369 13.23 -16.98 25.28
C THR A 369 13.19 -16.29 26.65
N THR A 370 14.10 -15.34 26.95
CA THR A 370 14.08 -14.54 28.20
C THR A 370 13.10 -13.37 28.13
N GLY A 371 12.72 -12.99 26.92
CA GLY A 371 11.89 -11.83 26.60
C GLY A 371 12.71 -10.56 26.33
N SER A 372 13.94 -10.72 25.85
CA SER A 372 14.86 -9.68 25.42
C SER A 372 14.79 -9.51 23.90
N ILE A 373 14.72 -8.26 23.43
CA ILE A 373 14.80 -7.92 22.01
C ILE A 373 16.21 -7.42 21.70
N TYR A 374 16.81 -7.93 20.64
CA TYR A 374 18.09 -7.47 20.08
C TYR A 374 17.88 -6.85 18.70
N TYR A 375 18.82 -6.04 18.22
CA TYR A 375 18.73 -5.38 16.92
C TYR A 375 20.08 -5.34 16.19
N LYS A 376 20.01 -5.19 14.85
CA LYS A 376 21.14 -4.85 13.97
C LYS A 376 20.81 -3.62 13.12
N THR A 377 21.82 -2.82 12.78
CA THR A 377 21.73 -1.68 11.84
C THR A 377 22.38 -1.95 10.49
N CYS A 378 23.33 -2.88 10.44
CA CYS A 378 23.88 -3.52 9.24
C CYS A 378 23.83 -5.05 9.45
N PHE A 379 23.71 -5.85 8.39
CA PHE A 379 23.62 -7.30 8.51
C PHE A 379 24.89 -7.95 9.11
N LYS A 380 26.07 -7.38 8.85
CA LYS A 380 27.36 -7.83 9.42
C LYS A 380 27.60 -7.37 10.86
N ASP A 381 26.75 -6.50 11.43
CA ASP A 381 26.84 -6.14 12.85
C ASP A 381 26.54 -7.37 13.73
N GLU A 382 27.13 -7.41 14.93
CA GLU A 382 26.65 -8.30 15.99
C GLU A 382 25.30 -7.81 16.55
N TYR A 383 24.49 -8.73 17.09
CA TYR A 383 23.20 -8.39 17.69
C TYR A 383 23.39 -7.62 19.00
N GLN A 384 22.99 -6.35 19.02
CA GLN A 384 23.00 -5.53 20.23
C GLN A 384 21.66 -5.61 20.96
N LEU A 385 21.67 -5.64 22.29
CA LEU A 385 20.43 -5.55 23.09
C LEU A 385 19.72 -4.21 22.80
N LEU A 386 18.42 -4.25 22.52
CA LEU A 386 17.63 -3.05 22.23
C LEU A 386 17.60 -2.14 23.48
N PRO A 387 18.15 -0.90 23.42
CA PRO A 387 18.37 -0.05 24.59
C PRO A 387 17.09 0.69 25.02
N LYS A 388 16.07 -0.08 25.38
CA LYS A 388 14.78 0.38 25.90
C LYS A 388 14.45 -0.31 27.21
N ARG A 389 14.02 0.49 28.19
CA ARG A 389 13.54 0.00 29.48
C ARG A 389 12.28 -0.84 29.26
N THR A 390 12.33 -2.09 29.71
CA THR A 390 11.18 -2.99 29.73
C THR A 390 10.20 -2.64 30.85
N THR A 391 8.94 -3.00 30.63
CA THR A 391 7.88 -2.93 31.66
C THR A 391 8.21 -3.91 32.79
N ARG A 392 8.29 -3.41 34.03
CA ARG A 392 8.47 -4.26 35.23
C ARG A 392 7.20 -5.07 35.47
N ASN A 393 7.34 -6.31 35.93
CA ASN A 393 6.24 -7.25 36.18
C ASN A 393 5.34 -7.44 34.94
N PHE A 394 5.96 -7.68 33.78
CA PHE A 394 5.24 -7.97 32.53
C PHE A 394 4.62 -9.37 32.55
N GLU A 395 3.29 -9.43 32.52
CA GLU A 395 2.50 -10.66 32.38
C GLU A 395 2.07 -10.87 30.91
N ILE A 396 2.11 -12.11 30.43
CA ILE A 396 1.70 -12.46 29.06
C ILE A 396 0.21 -12.83 29.05
N GLN A 397 -0.59 -11.90 28.55
CA GLN A 397 -2.04 -12.05 28.43
C GLN A 397 -2.43 -12.55 27.03
N GLN A 398 -3.54 -13.29 26.94
CA GLN A 398 -4.09 -13.70 25.64
C GLN A 398 -4.86 -12.53 25.00
N PRO A 399 -4.70 -12.27 23.69
CA PRO A 399 -5.42 -11.21 23.00
C PRO A 399 -6.91 -11.55 22.83
N ASN A 400 -7.76 -10.54 22.99
CA ASN A 400 -9.19 -10.62 22.66
C ASN A 400 -9.39 -10.64 21.13
N LEU A 401 -10.64 -10.86 20.67
CA LEU A 401 -10.99 -10.65 19.26
C LEU A 401 -10.80 -9.18 18.88
N LEU A 402 -10.12 -8.94 17.74
CA LEU A 402 -9.94 -7.59 17.17
C LEU A 402 -11.26 -7.04 16.60
N HIS A 403 -12.09 -7.95 16.07
CA HIS A 403 -13.35 -7.65 15.41
C HIS A 403 -14.43 -8.59 15.96
N PRO A 404 -15.32 -8.13 16.86
CA PRO A 404 -16.35 -8.98 17.47
C PRO A 404 -17.47 -9.36 16.50
N GLN A 405 -17.57 -8.64 15.38
CA GLN A 405 -18.48 -8.85 14.26
C GLN A 405 -17.81 -8.38 12.97
N ARG A 406 -18.46 -8.59 11.82
CA ARG A 406 -18.03 -8.06 10.52
C ARG A 406 -17.99 -6.53 10.54
N LEU A 407 -16.97 -5.98 9.90
CA LEU A 407 -16.77 -4.55 9.74
C LEU A 407 -17.75 -3.95 8.73
N THR A 408 -18.14 -2.71 9.02
CA THR A 408 -18.98 -1.84 8.23
C THR A 408 -18.19 -1.17 7.10
N ILE A 409 -18.85 -0.98 5.95
CA ILE A 409 -18.42 -0.03 4.91
C ILE A 409 -19.33 1.20 4.91
N SER A 410 -18.89 2.33 4.35
CA SER A 410 -19.76 3.50 4.25
C SER A 410 -20.95 3.25 3.31
N LYS A 411 -22.11 3.82 3.61
CA LYS A 411 -23.35 3.73 2.81
C LYS A 411 -23.17 4.13 1.35
N LYS A 412 -22.30 5.11 1.03
CA LYS A 412 -21.95 5.44 -0.37
C LYS A 412 -21.27 4.26 -1.06
N LYS A 413 -20.39 3.55 -0.37
CA LYS A 413 -19.73 2.34 -0.89
C LYS A 413 -20.71 1.18 -1.03
N TRP A 414 -21.57 0.96 -0.03
CA TRP A 414 -22.61 -0.07 -0.08
C TRP A 414 -23.58 0.16 -1.25
N GLN A 415 -24.12 1.37 -1.39
CA GLN A 415 -24.97 1.74 -2.53
C GLN A 415 -24.24 1.51 -3.86
N HIS A 416 -22.97 1.89 -3.97
CA HIS A 416 -22.19 1.63 -5.17
C HIS A 416 -22.01 0.14 -5.48
N LEU A 417 -21.97 -0.74 -4.48
CA LEU A 417 -21.99 -2.19 -4.68
C LEU A 417 -23.37 -2.69 -5.10
N GLN A 418 -24.46 -2.12 -4.56
CA GLN A 418 -25.83 -2.43 -4.99
C GLN A 418 -26.05 -2.05 -6.47
N ASP A 419 -25.59 -0.87 -6.89
CA ASP A 419 -25.65 -0.42 -8.28
C ASP A 419 -24.87 -1.36 -9.23
N LEU A 420 -23.76 -1.94 -8.75
CA LEU A 420 -22.94 -2.90 -9.50
C LEU A 420 -23.59 -4.28 -9.64
N LYS A 421 -24.65 -4.61 -8.89
CA LYS A 421 -25.36 -5.90 -9.01
C LYS A 421 -25.93 -6.13 -10.41
N ALA A 422 -26.35 -5.06 -11.10
CA ALA A 422 -26.81 -5.11 -12.49
C ALA A 422 -25.74 -5.55 -13.52
N LEU A 423 -24.47 -5.66 -13.10
CA LEU A 423 -23.34 -6.05 -13.95
C LEU A 423 -22.76 -7.44 -13.59
N ILE A 424 -23.39 -8.17 -12.66
CA ILE A 424 -22.95 -9.49 -12.20
C ILE A 424 -24.13 -10.49 -12.15
N PRO A 425 -23.86 -11.81 -12.26
CA PRO A 425 -24.88 -12.85 -12.11
C PRO A 425 -25.67 -12.78 -10.80
N ALA A 426 -26.94 -13.18 -10.85
CA ALA A 426 -27.90 -13.02 -9.75
C ALA A 426 -27.57 -13.87 -8.49
N ASP A 427 -26.90 -15.01 -8.66
CA ASP A 427 -26.40 -15.84 -7.56
C ASP A 427 -25.39 -15.10 -6.67
N CYS A 428 -24.67 -14.13 -7.24
CA CYS A 428 -23.70 -13.31 -6.52
C CYS A 428 -24.37 -12.18 -5.69
N HIS A 429 -25.65 -11.88 -5.90
CA HIS A 429 -26.31 -10.69 -5.32
C HIS A 429 -26.43 -10.78 -3.80
N TYR A 430 -26.82 -11.95 -3.28
CA TYR A 430 -27.02 -12.20 -1.84
C TYR A 430 -25.80 -11.86 -0.98
N PHE A 431 -24.58 -12.06 -1.51
CA PHE A 431 -23.35 -11.67 -0.81
C PHE A 431 -23.28 -10.16 -0.59
N TYR A 432 -23.63 -9.36 -1.60
CA TYR A 432 -23.61 -7.89 -1.53
C TYR A 432 -24.76 -7.33 -0.69
N ASP A 433 -25.93 -7.95 -0.74
CA ASP A 433 -27.07 -7.62 0.10
C ASP A 433 -26.76 -7.75 1.60
N ASN A 434 -25.93 -8.74 1.97
CA ASN A 434 -25.52 -9.00 3.35
C ASN A 434 -24.19 -8.32 3.75
N ILE A 435 -23.74 -7.26 3.06
CA ILE A 435 -22.59 -6.46 3.52
C ILE A 435 -23.05 -5.43 4.57
N PRO A 436 -22.44 -5.39 5.79
CA PRO A 436 -22.77 -4.38 6.80
C PRO A 436 -22.34 -2.98 6.37
N PHE A 437 -23.10 -1.95 6.74
CA PHE A 437 -22.79 -0.56 6.39
C PHE A 437 -23.24 0.48 7.42
N GLU A 438 -22.63 1.67 7.31
CA GLU A 438 -22.94 2.92 8.02
C GLU A 438 -23.51 3.98 7.05
#